data_AF-A0A9W8C6S5-F1
#
_entry.id   AF-A0A9W8C6S5-F1
#
_cell.length_a   1.000
_cell.length_b   1.000
_cell.length_c   1.000
_cell.angle_alpha   90.00
_cell.angle_beta   90.00
_cell.angle_gamma   90.00
#
_symmetry.space_group_name_H-M   'P 1'
#
loop_
_entity.id
_entity.type
_entity.pdbx_description
1 polymer ?
#
loop_
_entity_poly.entity_id
_entity_poly.type
_entity_poly.pdbx_seq_one_letter_code
_entity_poly.pdbx_strand_id
1 'polypeptide(L)'
;MSAASITAGVVQYGRRKGSGKQGIEANRPPDLRQVAVLSKSDWLRIQDSVNGVNQHNQSLIEAREQREALHVRSKEVVKHWSNTIAGQRQKKLEAKKIREAIEEEERMLIDIEEANYQAQIRKEAIEKAKTQQYYQTDRVKEFHRALLLAEVLKERETQIELKHRQQKASKDLDKDILAVMANRDEQTLQEEQQKSLQRKQEQLAVAESLKQQIKNHEVKQEQEKQEVRKEAWEIERLRKLRLLERATAEQKKEDEKRNMMKAHREHLANREAIRAAETQRQEDEEEKQEQLASHKKTLMKLRKEKQEEMYRELQRHRETIIEKLAALKQEQTNNEDERIAKAVAEREARQIREQQRKEAKHTAMLNSITAHREITKQEQEIKAEEERQKELEMLNAKREADRIFMEKQEFKAQKGREEGKALQDTYIRDMAEKRARNHRTRKEEQNFAVKNKALVIEEELQFQRYAKHVIETAEKAGRNTFPLSKASKEGIGGGLGPVFGGLRPSYLVHDESDVQMPKYVSNTTQNIKELNETTNIHQAKKRLGFTW
;
A
#
# COMPACT_ATOMS: atom_id res chain seq x y z
N MET A 1 36.10 -66.80 19.32
CA MET A 1 36.63 -68.13 18.90
C MET A 1 38.05 -67.94 18.39
N SER A 2 38.88 -69.00 18.38
CA SER A 2 40.27 -69.02 17.85
C SER A 2 41.23 -68.00 18.51
N ALA A 3 42.09 -68.31 19.49
CA ALA A 3 42.84 -69.52 19.87
C ALA A 3 44.11 -69.79 19.02
N ALA A 4 45.13 -70.37 19.70
CA ALA A 4 46.49 -70.70 19.24
C ALA A 4 47.47 -69.52 18.98
N SER A 5 48.79 -69.63 19.24
CA SER A 5 49.50 -70.58 20.11
C SER A 5 50.93 -70.12 20.48
N ILE A 6 51.32 -70.40 21.72
CA ILE A 6 52.60 -71.04 22.14
C ILE A 6 53.85 -70.78 21.28
N THR A 7 54.88 -70.16 21.87
CA THR A 7 56.20 -70.83 22.09
C THR A 7 57.07 -70.05 23.06
N ALA A 8 57.73 -70.79 23.96
CA ALA A 8 58.84 -70.28 24.77
C ALA A 8 60.14 -70.94 24.30
N GLY A 9 61.25 -70.19 24.35
CA GLY A 9 62.58 -70.75 24.12
C GLY A 9 63.64 -69.67 23.89
N VAL A 10 64.93 -69.95 24.09
CA VAL A 10 65.50 -71.04 24.91
C VAL A 10 66.91 -70.59 25.31
N VAL A 11 67.35 -70.88 26.54
CA VAL A 11 68.73 -70.56 26.96
C VAL A 11 69.67 -71.64 26.44
N GLN A 12 70.52 -71.31 25.47
CA GLN A 12 71.58 -72.21 24.99
C GLN A 12 72.97 -71.76 25.45
N TYR A 13 73.69 -72.72 26.03
CA TYR A 13 75.06 -72.55 26.51
C TYR A 13 76.11 -72.72 25.41
N GLY A 14 76.89 -71.66 25.20
CA GLY A 14 78.35 -71.74 25.32
C GLY A 14 79.21 -72.29 24.15
N ARG A 15 80.41 -71.68 24.01
CA ARG A 15 81.63 -72.35 23.52
C ARG A 15 82.90 -71.57 23.90
N ARG A 16 83.90 -72.29 24.44
CA ARG A 16 85.35 -72.32 24.05
C ARG A 16 85.99 -71.01 23.56
N LYS A 17 87.17 -70.54 24.01
CA LYS A 17 88.37 -71.06 24.74
C LYS A 17 88.92 -69.90 25.63
N GLY A 18 89.88 -70.04 26.55
CA GLY A 18 90.74 -71.18 26.90
C GLY A 18 92.22 -70.78 26.90
N SER A 19 92.78 -70.56 28.09
CA SER A 19 94.20 -70.43 28.43
C SER A 19 94.41 -71.06 29.82
N GLY A 20 95.59 -71.52 30.24
CA GLY A 20 96.89 -71.60 29.56
C GLY A 20 97.97 -71.68 30.65
N LYS A 21 98.49 -72.89 30.94
CA LYS A 21 99.41 -73.09 32.08
C LYS A 21 100.76 -72.42 31.88
N GLN A 22 101.12 -71.53 32.79
CA GLN A 22 102.48 -71.24 33.25
C GLN A 22 102.36 -70.70 34.70
N GLY A 23 103.18 -71.07 35.69
CA GLY A 23 104.26 -72.06 35.66
C GLY A 23 105.53 -71.57 36.35
N ILE A 24 105.47 -71.32 37.67
CA ILE A 24 106.66 -71.00 38.47
C ILE A 24 106.62 -71.81 39.77
N GLU A 25 107.57 -72.74 39.91
CA GLU A 25 107.99 -73.29 41.19
C GLU A 25 109.09 -72.39 41.78
N ALA A 26 109.13 -72.25 43.11
CA ALA A 26 110.34 -72.47 43.94
C ALA A 26 110.19 -71.82 45.32
N ASN A 27 110.02 -72.64 46.36
CA ASN A 27 110.48 -72.24 47.69
C ASN A 27 112.01 -72.38 47.72
N ARG A 28 112.73 -71.27 47.89
CA ARG A 28 114.09 -71.26 48.44
C ARG A 28 114.05 -70.68 49.87
N PRO A 29 114.96 -71.11 50.76
CA PRO A 29 114.96 -70.64 52.15
C PRO A 29 115.31 -69.14 52.24
N PRO A 30 114.89 -68.44 53.30
CA PRO A 30 115.14 -67.01 53.46
C PRO A 30 116.62 -66.73 53.74
N ASP A 31 117.26 -65.98 52.85
CA ASP A 31 118.58 -65.38 53.05
C ASP A 31 118.42 -64.01 53.73
N LEU A 32 119.08 -63.80 54.87
CA LEU A 32 118.75 -62.73 55.83
C LEU A 32 119.51 -61.40 55.59
N ARG A 33 120.18 -61.21 54.45
CA ARG A 33 121.03 -60.01 54.20
C ARG A 33 120.98 -59.46 52.76
N GLN A 34 119.80 -59.10 52.25
CA GLN A 34 119.69 -58.30 51.01
C GLN A 34 118.66 -57.16 51.16
N VAL A 35 118.99 -55.97 50.63
CA VAL A 35 118.12 -54.79 50.66
C VAL A 35 117.33 -54.70 49.35
N ALA A 36 116.01 -54.62 49.43
CA ALA A 36 115.13 -54.54 48.27
C ALA A 36 115.01 -53.09 47.73
N VAL A 37 115.07 -52.93 46.41
CA VAL A 37 114.81 -51.66 45.71
C VAL A 37 113.53 -51.81 44.89
N LEU A 38 112.55 -50.94 45.12
CA LEU A 38 111.25 -50.97 44.44
C LEU A 38 111.24 -50.11 43.17
N SER A 39 110.61 -50.62 42.11
CA SER A 39 110.34 -49.86 40.89
C SER A 39 109.19 -48.89 41.07
N LYS A 40 109.25 -47.73 40.39
CA LYS A 40 108.17 -46.73 40.36
C LYS A 40 106.85 -47.30 39.81
N SER A 41 106.90 -48.23 38.87
CA SER A 41 105.71 -48.94 38.33
C SER A 41 105.03 -49.81 39.37
N ASP A 42 105.83 -50.52 40.17
CA ASP A 42 105.34 -51.47 41.17
C ASP A 42 104.88 -50.74 42.43
N TRP A 43 105.54 -49.63 42.78
CA TRP A 43 105.04 -48.71 43.80
C TRP A 43 103.66 -48.13 43.42
N LEU A 44 103.51 -47.63 42.19
CA LEU A 44 102.21 -47.15 41.70
C LEU A 44 101.16 -48.26 41.67
N ARG A 45 101.49 -49.47 41.20
CA ARG A 45 100.55 -50.61 41.25
C ARG A 45 100.12 -50.97 42.67
N ILE A 46 101.04 -50.94 43.64
CA ILE A 46 100.72 -51.15 45.07
C ILE A 46 99.78 -50.03 45.55
N GLN A 47 100.14 -48.77 45.31
CA GLN A 47 99.34 -47.61 45.68
C GLN A 47 97.93 -47.64 45.08
N ASP A 48 97.78 -47.97 43.79
CA ASP A 48 96.50 -48.08 43.10
C ASP A 48 95.67 -49.28 43.59
N SER A 49 96.31 -50.39 43.96
CA SER A 49 95.63 -51.54 44.57
C SER A 49 95.12 -51.24 45.99
N VAL A 50 95.87 -50.45 46.76
CA VAL A 50 95.46 -49.95 48.09
C VAL A 50 94.34 -48.91 47.96
N ASN A 51 94.34 -48.10 46.89
CA ASN A 51 93.31 -47.11 46.60
C ASN A 51 92.05 -47.69 45.92
N GLY A 52 92.04 -48.98 45.56
CA GLY A 52 90.86 -49.71 45.06
C GLY A 52 90.36 -49.32 43.65
N VAL A 53 91.17 -48.60 42.86
CA VAL A 53 90.73 -47.98 41.59
C VAL A 53 90.61 -49.02 40.45
N ASN A 54 89.45 -49.65 40.35
CA ASN A 54 89.14 -50.66 39.34
C ASN A 54 88.85 -50.05 37.95
N GLN A 55 89.90 -49.67 37.23
CA GLN A 55 89.85 -49.06 35.89
C GLN A 55 88.96 -49.82 34.89
N HIS A 56 88.93 -51.16 34.94
CA HIS A 56 88.11 -51.98 34.04
C HIS A 56 86.59 -51.70 34.15
N ASN A 57 86.10 -51.41 35.36
CA ASN A 57 84.69 -51.10 35.58
C ASN A 57 84.32 -49.72 35.01
N GLN A 58 85.25 -48.76 35.05
CA GLN A 58 85.08 -47.43 34.46
C GLN A 58 84.91 -47.56 32.94
N SER A 59 85.79 -48.30 32.26
CA SER A 59 85.67 -48.55 30.81
C SER A 59 84.37 -49.27 30.39
N LEU A 60 83.79 -50.12 31.25
CA LEU A 60 82.49 -50.75 30.99
C LEU A 60 81.31 -49.76 31.13
N ILE A 61 81.41 -48.82 32.07
CA ILE A 61 80.45 -47.72 32.24
C ILE A 61 80.54 -46.76 31.05
N GLU A 62 81.74 -46.29 30.70
CA GLU A 62 82.01 -45.45 29.52
C GLU A 62 81.48 -46.10 28.23
N ALA A 63 81.76 -47.39 28.02
CA ALA A 63 81.25 -48.12 26.85
C ALA A 63 79.72 -48.32 26.87
N ARG A 64 79.06 -48.20 28.03
CA ARG A 64 77.60 -48.16 28.12
C ARG A 64 77.07 -46.76 27.79
N GLU A 65 77.64 -45.73 28.41
CA GLU A 65 77.29 -44.32 28.17
C GLU A 65 77.46 -43.93 26.70
N GLN A 66 78.55 -44.36 26.05
CA GLN A 66 78.76 -44.16 24.61
C GLN A 66 77.66 -44.83 23.76
N ARG A 67 77.20 -46.04 24.12
CA ARG A 67 76.09 -46.72 23.41
C ARG A 67 74.75 -46.03 23.66
N GLU A 68 74.49 -45.56 24.87
CA GLU A 68 73.28 -44.80 25.19
C GLU A 68 73.28 -43.43 24.48
N ALA A 69 74.41 -42.72 24.42
CA ALA A 69 74.59 -41.48 23.66
C ALA A 69 74.44 -41.69 22.14
N LEU A 70 75.00 -42.76 21.57
CA LEU A 70 74.81 -43.10 20.15
C LEU A 70 73.35 -43.46 19.84
N HIS A 71 72.64 -44.12 20.76
CA HIS A 71 71.22 -44.43 20.65
C HIS A 71 70.33 -43.18 20.74
N VAL A 72 70.68 -42.20 21.58
CA VAL A 72 70.03 -40.88 21.62
C VAL A 72 70.24 -40.13 20.30
N ARG A 73 71.49 -40.02 19.83
CA ARG A 73 71.81 -39.40 18.51
C ARG A 73 71.09 -40.08 17.35
N SER A 74 71.02 -41.40 17.34
CA SER A 74 70.27 -42.18 16.34
C SER A 74 68.78 -41.86 16.37
N LYS A 75 68.17 -41.79 17.56
CA LYS A 75 66.76 -41.36 17.72
C LYS A 75 66.54 -39.93 17.24
N GLU A 76 67.49 -39.02 17.46
CA GLU A 76 67.40 -37.63 16.99
C GLU A 76 67.44 -37.55 15.45
N VAL A 77 68.38 -38.25 14.80
CA VAL A 77 68.42 -38.36 13.34
C VAL A 77 67.11 -38.94 12.78
N VAL A 78 66.57 -40.01 13.40
CA VAL A 78 65.31 -40.65 12.96
C VAL A 78 64.07 -39.78 13.17
N LYS A 79 64.03 -38.86 14.16
CA LYS A 79 62.93 -37.86 14.28
C LYS A 79 62.78 -37.00 13.02
N HIS A 80 63.87 -36.74 12.31
CA HIS A 80 63.90 -35.90 11.11
C HIS A 80 63.68 -36.69 9.80
N TRP A 81 63.56 -38.02 9.87
CA TRP A 81 63.30 -38.86 8.69
C TRP A 81 61.82 -38.88 8.32
N SER A 82 61.46 -38.11 7.29
CA SER A 82 60.09 -37.97 6.76
C SER A 82 59.40 -39.26 6.35
N ASN A 83 60.18 -40.32 6.08
CA ASN A 83 59.70 -41.58 5.52
C ASN A 83 59.44 -42.65 6.59
N THR A 84 59.68 -42.33 7.87
CA THR A 84 59.31 -43.17 9.01
C THR A 84 57.79 -43.28 9.13
N ILE A 85 57.25 -44.44 9.54
CA ILE A 85 55.80 -44.66 9.71
C ILE A 85 55.15 -43.59 10.61
N ALA A 86 55.86 -43.12 11.66
CA ALA A 86 55.42 -42.02 12.51
C ALA A 86 55.32 -40.69 11.75
N GLY A 87 56.36 -40.32 10.98
CA GLY A 87 56.37 -39.10 10.15
C GLY A 87 55.33 -39.11 9.03
N GLN A 88 55.09 -40.27 8.40
CA GLN A 88 54.01 -40.42 7.43
C GLN A 88 52.62 -40.27 8.07
N ARG A 89 52.42 -40.78 9.30
CA ARG A 89 51.19 -40.55 10.07
C ARG A 89 51.01 -39.08 10.46
N GLN A 90 52.08 -38.41 10.90
CA GLN A 90 52.07 -36.97 11.20
C GLN A 90 51.71 -36.15 9.96
N LYS A 91 52.39 -36.34 8.83
CA LYS A 91 52.05 -35.70 7.55
C LYS A 91 50.61 -35.96 7.10
N LYS A 92 50.08 -37.17 7.31
CA LYS A 92 48.67 -37.47 6.99
C LYS A 92 47.68 -36.76 7.93
N LEU A 93 48.02 -36.58 9.21
CA LEU A 93 47.23 -35.80 10.16
C LEU A 93 47.31 -34.30 9.88
N GLU A 94 48.48 -33.79 9.50
CA GLU A 94 48.70 -32.40 9.08
C GLU A 94 47.94 -32.08 7.78
N ALA A 95 48.08 -32.92 6.75
CA ALA A 95 47.32 -32.78 5.51
C ALA A 95 45.79 -32.90 5.72
N LYS A 96 45.35 -33.75 6.67
CA LYS A 96 43.94 -33.82 7.07
C LYS A 96 43.48 -32.51 7.75
N LYS A 97 44.26 -31.98 8.71
CA LYS A 97 43.97 -30.69 9.35
C LYS A 97 43.95 -29.53 8.36
N ILE A 98 44.88 -29.48 7.41
CA ILE A 98 44.92 -28.45 6.36
C ILE A 98 43.66 -28.54 5.48
N ARG A 99 43.25 -29.76 5.08
CA ARG A 99 41.99 -29.94 4.36
C ARG A 99 40.78 -29.52 5.19
N GLU A 100 40.72 -29.90 6.47
CA GLU A 100 39.60 -29.55 7.36
C GLU A 100 39.52 -28.04 7.57
N ALA A 101 40.66 -27.35 7.72
CA ALA A 101 40.71 -25.89 7.79
C ALA A 101 40.25 -25.22 6.49
N ILE A 102 40.66 -25.71 5.32
CA ILE A 102 40.19 -25.20 4.01
C ILE A 102 38.68 -25.44 3.85
N GLU A 103 38.17 -26.62 4.24
CA GLU A 103 36.74 -26.95 4.18
C GLU A 103 35.91 -26.13 5.20
N GLU A 104 36.50 -25.71 6.31
CA GLU A 104 35.91 -24.75 7.26
C GLU A 104 35.96 -23.30 6.74
N GLU A 105 37.06 -22.87 6.11
CA GLU A 105 37.20 -21.56 5.44
C GLU A 105 36.21 -21.42 4.27
N GLU A 106 36.04 -22.45 3.43
CA GLU A 106 35.05 -22.50 2.35
C GLU A 106 33.61 -22.36 2.89
N ARG A 107 33.26 -23.05 3.99
CA ARG A 107 31.95 -22.90 4.65
C ARG A 107 31.76 -21.51 5.24
N MET A 108 32.78 -20.95 5.90
CA MET A 108 32.71 -19.58 6.43
C MET A 108 32.53 -18.54 5.33
N LEU A 109 33.13 -18.74 4.15
CA LEU A 109 32.89 -17.88 2.98
C LEU A 109 31.45 -18.00 2.48
N ILE A 110 30.89 -19.21 2.40
CA ILE A 110 29.48 -19.43 2.02
C ILE A 110 28.53 -18.79 3.04
N ASP A 111 28.77 -18.94 4.34
CA ASP A 111 27.98 -18.30 5.40
C ASP A 111 28.03 -16.76 5.30
N ILE A 112 29.19 -16.20 4.95
CA ILE A 112 29.38 -14.76 4.72
C ILE A 112 28.65 -14.31 3.44
N GLU A 113 28.71 -15.08 2.35
CA GLU A 113 28.01 -14.77 1.11
C GLU A 113 26.49 -14.84 1.26
N GLU A 114 25.95 -15.87 1.92
CA GLU A 114 24.51 -15.93 2.22
C GLU A 114 24.11 -14.81 3.18
N ALA A 115 24.86 -14.54 4.26
CA ALA A 115 24.56 -13.43 5.16
C ALA A 115 24.52 -12.08 4.42
N ASN A 116 25.43 -11.86 3.47
CA ASN A 116 25.43 -10.67 2.61
C ASN A 116 24.22 -10.64 1.67
N TYR A 117 23.86 -11.76 1.04
CA TYR A 117 22.70 -11.86 0.15
C TYR A 117 21.37 -11.66 0.89
N GLN A 118 21.19 -12.28 2.06
CA GLN A 118 20.02 -12.07 2.93
C GLN A 118 19.96 -10.62 3.45
N ALA A 119 21.11 -9.99 3.72
CA ALA A 119 21.17 -8.57 4.06
C ALA A 119 20.81 -7.66 2.88
N GLN A 120 21.17 -8.02 1.64
CA GLN A 120 20.75 -7.32 0.42
C GLN A 120 19.24 -7.42 0.21
N ILE A 121 18.65 -8.63 0.26
CA ILE A 121 17.20 -8.83 0.18
C ILE A 121 16.47 -8.01 1.25
N ARG A 122 16.96 -8.04 2.50
CA ARG A 122 16.38 -7.25 3.60
C ARG A 122 16.47 -5.75 3.35
N LYS A 123 17.60 -5.26 2.81
CA LYS A 123 17.79 -3.86 2.43
C LYS A 123 16.83 -3.44 1.32
N GLU A 124 16.70 -4.23 0.26
CA GLU A 124 15.78 -3.99 -0.85
C GLU A 124 14.32 -3.97 -0.39
N ALA A 125 13.92 -4.91 0.46
CA ALA A 125 12.59 -4.92 1.06
C ALA A 125 12.32 -3.66 1.91
N ILE A 126 13.33 -3.18 2.65
CA ILE A 126 13.24 -1.93 3.43
C ILE A 126 13.16 -0.70 2.51
N GLU A 127 13.98 -0.59 1.46
CA GLU A 127 13.89 0.55 0.52
C GLU A 127 12.58 0.53 -0.28
N LYS A 128 12.05 -0.65 -0.62
CA LYS A 128 10.71 -0.82 -1.22
C LYS A 128 9.60 -0.37 -0.25
N ALA A 129 9.70 -0.70 1.04
CA ALA A 129 8.76 -0.23 2.04
C ALA A 129 8.84 1.29 2.26
N LYS A 130 10.04 1.86 2.35
CA LYS A 130 10.28 3.31 2.47
C LYS A 130 9.71 4.08 1.28
N THR A 131 9.98 3.63 0.05
CA THR A 131 9.47 4.29 -1.17
C THR A 131 7.94 4.22 -1.25
N GLN A 132 7.32 3.09 -0.85
CA GLN A 132 5.87 2.99 -0.73
C GLN A 132 5.30 3.93 0.35
N GLN A 133 5.91 4.01 1.54
CA GLN A 133 5.50 4.93 2.61
C GLN A 133 5.63 6.40 2.17
N TYR A 134 6.73 6.76 1.51
CA TYR A 134 6.96 8.09 0.96
C TYR A 134 5.90 8.47 -0.09
N TYR A 135 5.55 7.55 -1.01
CA TYR A 135 4.46 7.76 -1.97
C TYR A 135 3.06 7.76 -1.31
N GLN A 136 2.92 7.21 -0.10
CA GLN A 136 1.71 7.31 0.71
C GLN A 136 1.60 8.61 1.53
N THR A 137 2.61 9.50 1.50
CA THR A 137 2.46 10.85 2.06
C THR A 137 1.53 11.70 1.19
N ASP A 138 0.66 12.51 1.80
CA ASP A 138 -0.31 13.30 1.04
C ASP A 138 0.36 14.38 0.17
N ARG A 139 1.53 14.87 0.60
CA ARG A 139 2.41 15.77 -0.15
C ARG A 139 2.84 15.16 -1.50
N VAL A 140 3.23 13.89 -1.51
CA VAL A 140 3.61 13.18 -2.73
C VAL A 140 2.39 12.78 -3.55
N LYS A 141 1.28 12.36 -2.93
CA LYS A 141 0.01 12.09 -3.65
C LYS A 141 -0.49 13.32 -4.42
N GLU A 142 -0.46 14.51 -3.81
CA GLU A 142 -0.86 15.76 -4.44
C GLU A 142 0.04 16.09 -5.64
N PHE A 143 1.35 15.91 -5.48
CA PHE A 143 2.32 16.09 -6.56
C PHE A 143 2.17 15.05 -7.69
N HIS A 144 1.85 13.79 -7.38
CA HIS A 144 1.54 12.75 -8.38
C HIS A 144 0.23 13.02 -9.12
N ARG A 145 -0.80 13.57 -8.46
CA ARG A 145 -2.01 14.08 -9.14
C ARG A 145 -1.68 15.20 -10.13
N ALA A 146 -0.77 16.10 -9.75
CA ALA A 146 -0.29 17.16 -10.64
C ALA A 146 0.56 16.62 -11.80
N LEU A 147 1.33 15.55 -11.59
CA LEU A 147 2.06 14.85 -12.65
C LEU A 147 1.10 14.24 -13.67
N LEU A 148 0.11 13.46 -13.21
CA LEU A 148 -0.92 12.88 -14.08
C LEU A 148 -1.67 13.96 -14.89
N LEU A 149 -1.97 15.11 -14.28
CA LEU A 149 -2.57 16.23 -15.00
C LEU A 149 -1.64 16.81 -16.08
N ALA A 150 -0.33 16.89 -15.84
CA ALA A 150 0.64 17.33 -16.85
C ALA A 150 0.75 16.36 -18.03
N GLU A 151 0.52 15.05 -17.81
CA GLU A 151 0.46 14.04 -18.87
C GLU A 151 -0.84 14.12 -19.67
N VAL A 152 -1.99 14.20 -18.98
CA VAL A 152 -3.32 14.37 -19.62
C VAL A 152 -3.38 15.67 -20.45
N LEU A 153 -2.72 16.75 -20.02
CA LEU A 153 -2.60 17.98 -20.81
C LEU A 153 -1.82 17.76 -22.12
N LYS A 154 -0.69 17.04 -22.06
CA LYS A 154 0.09 16.70 -23.26
C LYS A 154 -0.67 15.76 -24.21
N GLU A 155 -1.39 14.76 -23.67
CA GLU A 155 -2.29 13.92 -24.48
C GLU A 155 -3.40 14.76 -25.11
N ARG A 156 -3.93 15.76 -24.40
CA ARG A 156 -4.95 16.65 -24.94
C ARG A 156 -4.43 17.53 -26.07
N GLU A 157 -3.19 18.00 -25.98
CA GLU A 157 -2.52 18.72 -27.06
C GLU A 157 -2.38 17.83 -28.33
N THR A 158 -1.95 16.57 -28.19
CA THR A 158 -1.85 15.66 -29.35
C THR A 158 -3.22 15.29 -29.94
N GLN A 159 -4.28 15.17 -29.13
CA GLN A 159 -5.66 15.03 -29.61
C GLN A 159 -6.12 16.24 -30.43
N ILE A 160 -5.79 17.46 -30.00
CA ILE A 160 -6.13 18.70 -30.71
C ILE A 160 -5.37 18.80 -32.03
N GLU A 161 -4.07 18.47 -32.05
CA GLU A 161 -3.30 18.34 -33.29
C GLU A 161 -3.91 17.32 -34.26
N LEU A 162 -4.22 16.11 -33.79
CA LEU A 162 -4.80 15.06 -34.60
C LEU A 162 -6.14 15.49 -35.21
N LYS A 163 -7.01 16.13 -34.42
CA LYS A 163 -8.27 16.72 -34.89
C LYS A 163 -8.03 17.80 -35.96
N HIS A 164 -7.04 18.67 -35.79
CA HIS A 164 -6.71 19.67 -36.80
C HIS A 164 -6.11 19.07 -38.08
N ARG A 165 -5.33 17.98 -37.99
CA ARG A 165 -4.85 17.23 -39.16
C ARG A 165 -6.01 16.59 -39.93
N GLN A 166 -6.95 15.96 -39.23
CA GLN A 166 -8.19 15.42 -39.83
C GLN A 166 -9.03 16.53 -40.50
N GLN A 167 -9.21 17.68 -39.86
CA GLN A 167 -9.93 18.83 -40.42
C GLN A 167 -9.24 19.50 -41.62
N LYS A 168 -7.94 19.31 -41.80
CA LYS A 168 -7.24 19.72 -43.03
C LYS A 168 -7.51 18.70 -44.14
N ALA A 169 -7.25 17.42 -43.87
CA ALA A 169 -7.46 16.34 -44.82
C ALA A 169 -8.92 16.28 -45.36
N SER A 170 -9.93 16.53 -44.51
CA SER A 170 -11.32 16.60 -44.98
C SER A 170 -11.53 17.80 -45.91
N LYS A 171 -11.03 18.99 -45.56
CA LYS A 171 -11.13 20.20 -46.40
C LYS A 171 -10.36 20.09 -47.71
N ASP A 172 -9.33 19.26 -47.77
CA ASP A 172 -8.60 19.00 -48.99
C ASP A 172 -9.38 18.02 -49.89
N LEU A 173 -9.95 16.94 -49.32
CA LEU A 173 -10.91 16.07 -50.00
C LEU A 173 -12.15 16.84 -50.53
N ASP A 174 -12.70 17.76 -49.74
CA ASP A 174 -13.84 18.60 -50.13
C ASP A 174 -13.52 19.44 -51.38
N LYS A 175 -12.29 19.96 -51.50
CA LYS A 175 -11.84 20.69 -52.72
C LYS A 175 -11.70 19.76 -53.92
N ASP A 176 -11.13 18.57 -53.72
CA ASP A 176 -10.94 17.61 -54.81
C ASP A 176 -12.29 17.15 -55.37
N ILE A 177 -13.29 16.94 -54.50
CA ILE A 177 -14.68 16.65 -54.90
C ILE A 177 -15.28 17.83 -55.67
N LEU A 178 -15.14 19.06 -55.17
CA LEU A 178 -15.63 20.27 -55.86
C LEU A 178 -14.94 20.49 -57.23
N ALA A 179 -13.65 20.17 -57.36
CA ALA A 179 -12.92 20.24 -58.62
C ALA A 179 -13.41 19.17 -59.62
N VAL A 180 -13.67 17.94 -59.16
CA VAL A 180 -14.26 16.88 -59.99
C VAL A 180 -15.68 17.24 -60.43
N MET A 181 -16.49 17.88 -59.57
CA MET A 181 -17.80 18.40 -59.95
C MET A 181 -17.69 19.51 -60.99
N ALA A 182 -16.86 20.53 -60.76
CA ALA A 182 -16.65 21.63 -61.70
C ALA A 182 -16.16 21.14 -63.08
N ASN A 183 -15.20 20.21 -63.12
CA ASN A 183 -14.73 19.60 -64.37
C ASN A 183 -15.85 18.82 -65.09
N ARG A 184 -16.76 18.18 -64.35
CA ARG A 184 -17.91 17.46 -64.92
C ARG A 184 -18.97 18.41 -65.46
N ASP A 185 -19.22 19.52 -64.78
CA ASP A 185 -20.16 20.56 -65.22
C ASP A 185 -19.60 21.33 -66.44
N GLU A 186 -18.27 21.49 -66.54
CA GLU A 186 -17.64 21.99 -67.76
C GLU A 186 -17.77 20.98 -68.93
N GLN A 187 -17.57 19.69 -68.68
CA GLN A 187 -17.76 18.64 -69.69
C GLN A 187 -19.20 18.57 -70.21
N THR A 188 -20.22 18.63 -69.34
CA THR A 188 -21.63 18.64 -69.77
C THR A 188 -21.96 19.91 -70.55
N LEU A 189 -21.44 21.07 -70.15
CA LEU A 189 -21.59 22.32 -70.90
C LEU A 189 -20.94 22.24 -72.29
N GLN A 190 -19.74 21.65 -72.41
CA GLN A 190 -19.08 21.42 -73.70
C GLN A 190 -19.88 20.45 -74.58
N GLU A 191 -20.41 19.36 -74.01
CA GLU A 191 -21.30 18.43 -74.72
C GLU A 191 -22.59 19.10 -75.21
N GLU A 192 -23.24 19.93 -74.39
CA GLU A 192 -24.45 20.67 -74.79
C GLU A 192 -24.16 21.69 -75.89
N GLN A 193 -23.02 22.40 -75.82
CA GLN A 193 -22.57 23.29 -76.89
C GLN A 193 -22.39 22.52 -78.21
N GLN A 194 -21.69 21.38 -78.19
CA GLN A 194 -21.51 20.52 -79.37
C GLN A 194 -22.84 20.02 -79.94
N LYS A 195 -23.74 19.50 -79.09
CA LYS A 195 -25.09 19.06 -79.50
C LYS A 195 -25.93 20.22 -80.07
N SER A 196 -25.76 21.44 -79.55
CA SER A 196 -26.42 22.64 -80.09
C SER A 196 -25.89 23.04 -81.47
N LEU A 197 -24.60 22.84 -81.74
CA LEU A 197 -23.96 23.09 -83.03
C LEU A 197 -24.35 22.04 -84.06
N GLN A 198 -24.38 20.77 -83.69
CA GLN A 198 -24.88 19.66 -84.52
C GLN A 198 -26.32 19.92 -84.95
N ARG A 199 -27.23 20.22 -84.02
CA ARG A 199 -28.63 20.57 -84.33
C ARG A 199 -28.77 21.75 -85.29
N LYS A 200 -27.90 22.77 -85.18
CA LYS A 200 -27.87 23.89 -86.13
C LYS A 200 -27.39 23.46 -87.53
N GLN A 201 -26.38 22.60 -87.61
CA GLN A 201 -25.90 22.05 -88.89
C GLN A 201 -26.96 21.15 -89.55
N GLU A 202 -27.64 20.30 -88.78
CA GLU A 202 -28.77 19.48 -89.23
C GLU A 202 -29.92 20.36 -89.76
N GLN A 203 -30.31 21.41 -89.03
CA GLN A 203 -31.33 22.37 -89.46
C GLN A 203 -30.96 23.08 -90.76
N LEU A 204 -29.70 23.48 -90.93
CA LEU A 204 -29.20 24.09 -92.17
C LEU A 204 -29.23 23.08 -93.33
N ALA A 205 -28.74 21.86 -93.14
CA ALA A 205 -28.77 20.81 -94.16
C ALA A 205 -30.20 20.42 -94.57
N VAL A 206 -31.14 20.36 -93.62
CA VAL A 206 -32.56 20.14 -93.90
C VAL A 206 -33.13 21.31 -94.70
N ALA A 207 -32.84 22.56 -94.31
CA ALA A 207 -33.31 23.75 -95.03
C ALA A 207 -32.73 23.86 -96.45
N GLU A 208 -31.49 23.41 -96.68
CA GLU A 208 -30.91 23.30 -98.02
C GLU A 208 -31.56 22.18 -98.84
N SER A 209 -31.84 21.02 -98.24
CA SER A 209 -32.54 19.93 -98.91
C SER A 209 -33.96 20.33 -99.34
N LEU A 210 -34.67 21.09 -98.50
CA LEU A 210 -36.00 21.64 -98.81
C LEU A 210 -35.94 22.67 -99.93
N LYS A 211 -34.94 23.57 -99.94
CA LYS A 211 -34.71 24.51 -101.07
C LYS A 211 -34.45 23.76 -102.37
N GLN A 212 -33.74 22.63 -102.34
CA GLN A 212 -33.52 21.79 -103.52
C GLN A 212 -34.81 21.07 -103.96
N GLN A 213 -35.60 20.55 -103.02
CA GLN A 213 -36.90 19.93 -103.32
C GLN A 213 -37.89 20.93 -103.95
N ILE A 214 -37.96 22.17 -103.44
CA ILE A 214 -38.80 23.23 -104.01
C ILE A 214 -38.38 23.52 -105.46
N LYS A 215 -37.08 23.75 -105.73
CA LYS A 215 -36.57 23.96 -107.11
C LYS A 215 -36.88 22.79 -108.03
N ASN A 216 -36.74 21.55 -107.54
CA ASN A 216 -37.07 20.35 -108.31
C ASN A 216 -38.58 20.23 -108.60
N HIS A 217 -39.44 20.75 -107.73
CA HIS A 217 -40.89 20.82 -107.96
C HIS A 217 -41.26 21.95 -108.93
N GLU A 218 -40.64 23.13 -108.82
CA GLU A 218 -40.79 24.23 -109.78
C GLU A 218 -40.44 23.81 -111.21
N VAL A 219 -39.30 23.09 -111.38
CA VAL A 219 -38.89 22.53 -112.68
C VAL A 219 -39.90 21.52 -113.21
N LYS A 220 -40.45 20.64 -112.36
CA LYS A 220 -41.52 19.69 -112.76
C LYS A 220 -42.80 20.40 -113.19
N GLN A 221 -43.26 21.39 -112.44
CA GLN A 221 -44.44 22.18 -112.82
C GLN A 221 -44.24 22.88 -114.17
N GLU A 222 -43.03 23.38 -114.47
CA GLU A 222 -42.76 24.02 -115.76
C GLU A 222 -42.67 23.01 -116.91
N GLN A 223 -42.21 21.77 -116.65
CA GLN A 223 -42.31 20.65 -117.61
C GLN A 223 -43.78 20.27 -117.86
N GLU A 224 -44.60 20.12 -116.81
CA GLU A 224 -46.03 19.83 -116.93
C GLU A 224 -46.77 20.91 -117.75
N LYS A 225 -46.47 22.20 -117.52
CA LYS A 225 -46.99 23.32 -118.35
C LYS A 225 -46.55 23.21 -119.82
N GLN A 226 -45.36 22.69 -120.11
CA GLN A 226 -44.89 22.50 -121.48
C GLN A 226 -45.59 21.32 -122.17
N GLU A 227 -45.83 20.21 -121.47
CA GLU A 227 -46.60 19.09 -122.03
C GLU A 227 -48.07 19.51 -122.29
N VAL A 228 -48.74 20.18 -121.35
CA VAL A 228 -50.11 20.70 -121.55
C VAL A 228 -50.20 21.65 -122.76
N ARG A 229 -49.15 22.42 -123.07
CA ARG A 229 -49.09 23.24 -124.30
C ARG A 229 -48.99 22.40 -125.58
N LYS A 230 -48.28 21.27 -125.56
CA LYS A 230 -48.22 20.33 -126.70
C LYS A 230 -49.56 19.61 -126.88
N GLU A 231 -50.14 19.11 -125.78
CA GLU A 231 -51.46 18.46 -125.78
C GLU A 231 -52.54 19.39 -126.33
N ALA A 232 -52.56 20.67 -125.92
CA ALA A 232 -53.50 21.65 -126.45
C ALA A 232 -53.38 21.84 -127.98
N TRP A 233 -52.15 21.84 -128.52
CA TRP A 233 -51.89 21.92 -129.95
C TRP A 233 -52.34 20.65 -130.69
N GLU A 234 -52.06 19.47 -130.13
CA GLU A 234 -52.48 18.17 -130.66
C GLU A 234 -54.02 18.03 -130.66
N ILE A 235 -54.68 18.49 -129.60
CA ILE A 235 -56.15 18.57 -129.49
C ILE A 235 -56.72 19.52 -130.56
N GLU A 236 -56.09 20.65 -130.84
CA GLU A 236 -56.58 21.58 -131.87
C GLU A 236 -56.39 21.01 -133.29
N ARG A 237 -55.29 20.30 -133.55
CA ARG A 237 -55.05 19.52 -134.77
C ARG A 237 -56.13 18.44 -134.96
N LEU A 238 -56.41 17.65 -133.92
CA LEU A 238 -57.46 16.63 -133.92
C LEU A 238 -58.87 17.23 -134.08
N ARG A 239 -59.14 18.42 -133.50
CA ARG A 239 -60.40 19.16 -133.68
C ARG A 239 -60.62 19.56 -135.14
N LYS A 240 -59.57 20.06 -135.81
CA LYS A 240 -59.61 20.41 -137.25
C LYS A 240 -59.89 19.16 -138.11
N LEU A 241 -59.24 18.04 -137.80
CA LEU A 241 -59.46 16.76 -138.50
C LEU A 241 -60.91 16.26 -138.32
N ARG A 242 -61.43 16.28 -137.10
CA ARG A 242 -62.80 15.85 -136.76
C ARG A 242 -63.89 16.71 -137.41
N LEU A 243 -63.61 17.97 -137.74
CA LEU A 243 -64.55 18.82 -138.50
C LEU A 243 -64.64 18.40 -139.98
N LEU A 244 -63.51 18.02 -140.59
CA LEU A 244 -63.49 17.45 -141.95
C LEU A 244 -64.21 16.09 -141.99
N GLU A 245 -63.94 15.21 -141.02
CA GLU A 245 -64.64 13.93 -140.88
C GLU A 245 -66.16 14.13 -140.79
N ARG A 246 -66.63 15.08 -139.98
CA ARG A 246 -68.06 15.41 -139.85
C ARG A 246 -68.70 15.82 -141.18
N ALA A 247 -68.05 16.68 -141.96
CA ALA A 247 -68.57 17.08 -143.28
C ALA A 247 -68.72 15.86 -144.22
N THR A 248 -67.74 14.94 -144.24
CA THR A 248 -67.84 13.71 -145.04
C THR A 248 -68.88 12.71 -144.48
N ALA A 249 -69.12 12.72 -143.18
CA ALA A 249 -70.12 11.87 -142.53
C ALA A 249 -71.55 12.43 -142.69
N GLU A 250 -71.72 13.75 -142.84
CA GLU A 250 -73.00 14.38 -143.13
C GLU A 250 -73.46 14.05 -144.55
N GLN A 251 -72.57 14.09 -145.55
CA GLN A 251 -72.85 13.56 -146.90
C GLN A 251 -73.32 12.10 -146.84
N LYS A 252 -72.57 11.22 -146.15
CA LYS A 252 -72.95 9.80 -146.00
C LYS A 252 -74.30 9.62 -145.29
N LYS A 253 -74.65 10.50 -144.34
CA LYS A 253 -75.93 10.42 -143.62
C LYS A 253 -77.14 10.85 -144.44
N GLU A 254 -76.98 11.65 -145.49
CA GLU A 254 -78.04 11.88 -146.47
C GLU A 254 -78.33 10.60 -147.28
N ASP A 255 -77.29 9.83 -147.63
CA ASP A 255 -77.42 8.51 -148.26
C ASP A 255 -77.92 7.41 -147.32
N GLU A 256 -77.53 7.42 -146.04
CA GLU A 256 -78.06 6.48 -145.03
C GLU A 256 -79.55 6.75 -144.72
N LYS A 257 -80.00 8.02 -144.71
CA LYS A 257 -81.43 8.35 -144.57
C LYS A 257 -82.29 7.80 -145.71
N ARG A 258 -81.75 7.76 -146.94
CA ARG A 258 -82.38 7.08 -148.10
C ARG A 258 -82.50 5.55 -147.91
N ASN A 259 -81.79 4.96 -146.94
CA ASN A 259 -81.77 3.54 -146.67
C ASN A 259 -82.49 3.13 -145.38
N MET A 260 -82.29 3.81 -144.25
CA MET A 260 -82.91 3.43 -142.96
C MET A 260 -84.45 3.50 -142.96
N MET A 261 -85.04 4.31 -143.85
CA MET A 261 -86.49 4.34 -144.08
C MET A 261 -87.07 2.98 -144.54
N LYS A 262 -86.20 2.04 -144.98
CA LYS A 262 -86.57 0.67 -145.37
C LYS A 262 -86.64 -0.31 -144.18
N ALA A 263 -86.06 0.02 -143.02
CA ALA A 263 -85.67 -0.98 -142.02
C ALA A 263 -86.59 -1.09 -140.77
N HIS A 264 -87.18 0.02 -140.28
CA HIS A 264 -87.79 0.12 -138.93
C HIS A 264 -89.12 -0.66 -138.69
N ARG A 265 -89.34 -1.80 -139.34
CA ARG A 265 -90.55 -2.64 -139.19
C ARG A 265 -90.28 -3.79 -138.15
N GLU A 266 -89.98 -3.44 -136.88
CA GLU A 266 -89.14 -4.22 -135.88
C GLU A 266 -89.79 -4.75 -134.54
N HIS A 267 -89.11 -4.68 -133.35
CA HIS A 267 -89.25 -5.60 -132.17
C HIS A 267 -89.08 -4.96 -130.74
N LEU A 268 -89.17 -5.75 -129.63
CA LEU A 268 -89.24 -5.35 -128.18
C LEU A 268 -88.35 -6.17 -127.18
N ALA A 269 -88.37 -5.89 -125.85
CA ALA A 269 -87.56 -6.53 -124.76
C ALA A 269 -88.17 -6.42 -123.30
N ASN A 270 -87.56 -7.05 -122.25
CA ASN A 270 -88.04 -7.14 -120.83
C ASN A 270 -86.91 -7.20 -119.73
N ARG A 271 -87.20 -7.06 -118.40
CA ARG A 271 -86.20 -6.85 -117.28
C ARG A 271 -86.59 -7.33 -115.82
N GLU A 272 -85.56 -7.71 -115.01
CA GLU A 272 -85.30 -7.54 -113.52
C GLU A 272 -86.18 -8.15 -112.37
N ALA A 273 -85.56 -8.47 -111.19
CA ALA A 273 -86.21 -8.96 -109.93
C ALA A 273 -85.32 -9.00 -108.61
N ILE A 274 -85.96 -9.19 -107.42
CA ILE A 274 -85.50 -9.81 -106.10
C ILE A 274 -84.50 -9.08 -105.13
N ARG A 275 -84.71 -9.21 -103.77
CA ARG A 275 -83.76 -8.94 -102.62
C ARG A 275 -84.28 -9.41 -101.21
N ALA A 276 -83.47 -9.27 -100.12
CA ALA A 276 -83.73 -9.77 -98.71
C ALA A 276 -83.03 -8.95 -97.56
N ALA A 277 -83.10 -9.38 -96.27
CA ALA A 277 -82.64 -8.67 -95.03
C ALA A 277 -82.15 -9.61 -93.86
N GLU A 278 -81.63 -9.08 -92.71
CA GLU A 278 -80.89 -9.84 -91.63
C GLU A 278 -80.70 -9.10 -90.24
N THR A 279 -80.23 -9.79 -89.17
CA THR A 279 -79.52 -9.39 -87.88
C THR A 279 -80.24 -9.22 -86.50
N GLN A 280 -79.61 -9.68 -85.38
CA GLN A 280 -79.97 -9.48 -83.92
C GLN A 280 -78.83 -9.91 -82.91
N ARG A 281 -78.75 -9.41 -81.63
CA ARG A 281 -78.01 -10.11 -80.50
C ARG A 281 -78.47 -9.99 -78.99
N GLN A 282 -77.86 -9.15 -78.13
CA GLN A 282 -77.30 -9.54 -76.78
C GLN A 282 -77.73 -8.74 -75.49
N GLU A 283 -77.52 -9.35 -74.30
CA GLU A 283 -77.53 -8.78 -72.90
C GLU A 283 -76.41 -9.44 -72.00
N ASP A 284 -76.08 -8.89 -70.79
CA ASP A 284 -74.86 -9.19 -69.96
C ASP A 284 -75.05 -9.11 -68.38
N GLU A 285 -74.01 -9.31 -67.50
CA GLU A 285 -74.15 -10.02 -66.17
C GLU A 285 -73.57 -9.48 -64.76
N GLU A 286 -72.87 -8.35 -64.58
CA GLU A 286 -71.90 -8.14 -63.43
C GLU A 286 -72.34 -7.64 -61.98
N GLU A 287 -71.34 -7.44 -61.07
CA GLU A 287 -71.30 -6.89 -59.65
C GLU A 287 -71.33 -7.89 -58.43
N LYS A 288 -70.59 -7.59 -57.32
CA LYS A 288 -70.75 -8.16 -55.93
C LYS A 288 -69.95 -7.59 -54.70
N GLN A 289 -69.27 -6.43 -54.68
CA GLN A 289 -68.00 -6.29 -53.87
C GLN A 289 -67.86 -5.52 -52.51
N GLU A 290 -68.80 -4.72 -51.97
CA GLU A 290 -68.40 -3.64 -50.99
C GLU A 290 -68.25 -3.92 -49.45
N GLN A 291 -68.67 -5.05 -48.85
CA GLN A 291 -69.04 -5.04 -47.40
C GLN A 291 -67.98 -5.39 -46.30
N LEU A 292 -66.68 -5.60 -46.58
CA LEU A 292 -65.77 -6.30 -45.64
C LEU A 292 -64.78 -5.48 -44.76
N ALA A 293 -64.75 -4.14 -44.83
CA ALA A 293 -63.58 -3.37 -44.35
C ALA A 293 -63.58 -2.86 -42.88
N SER A 294 -64.71 -2.80 -42.18
CA SER A 294 -64.88 -1.91 -41.00
C SER A 294 -64.37 -2.43 -39.64
N HIS A 295 -64.16 -3.73 -39.46
CA HIS A 295 -64.19 -4.35 -38.12
C HIS A 295 -62.89 -4.31 -37.29
N LYS A 296 -61.77 -3.73 -37.77
CA LYS A 296 -60.40 -4.15 -37.35
C LYS A 296 -59.56 -3.14 -36.52
N LYS A 297 -60.13 -2.08 -35.94
CA LYS A 297 -59.36 -0.96 -35.33
C LYS A 297 -59.47 -0.72 -33.80
N THR A 298 -60.33 -1.41 -33.06
CA THR A 298 -60.70 -1.04 -31.67
C THR A 298 -59.87 -1.65 -30.52
N LEU A 299 -58.88 -2.51 -30.80
CA LEU A 299 -58.47 -3.55 -29.82
C LEU A 299 -57.27 -3.25 -28.89
N MET A 300 -56.40 -2.24 -29.16
CA MET A 300 -54.97 -2.42 -28.81
C MET A 300 -54.17 -1.30 -28.08
N LYS A 301 -54.77 -0.32 -27.38
CA LYS A 301 -53.95 0.71 -26.65
C LYS A 301 -54.25 1.00 -25.16
N LEU A 302 -55.49 0.88 -24.67
CA LEU A 302 -55.85 1.19 -23.27
C LEU A 302 -55.57 0.04 -22.27
N ARG A 303 -54.33 -0.49 -22.27
CA ARG A 303 -53.97 -1.67 -21.45
C ARG A 303 -52.55 -1.69 -20.86
N LYS A 304 -51.80 -0.58 -20.92
CA LYS A 304 -50.36 -0.57 -20.57
C LYS A 304 -49.92 0.38 -19.45
N GLU A 305 -50.84 1.17 -18.88
CA GLU A 305 -50.52 2.28 -17.96
C GLU A 305 -50.75 1.92 -16.47
N LYS A 306 -50.83 0.63 -16.12
CA LYS A 306 -51.16 0.17 -14.75
C LYS A 306 -50.15 -0.83 -14.16
N GLN A 307 -48.85 -0.59 -14.37
CA GLN A 307 -47.77 -1.48 -13.88
C GLN A 307 -46.59 -0.77 -13.18
N GLU A 308 -46.56 0.57 -13.07
CA GLU A 308 -45.38 1.30 -12.56
C GLU A 308 -45.42 1.68 -11.06
N GLU A 309 -46.54 1.48 -10.36
CA GLU A 309 -46.68 1.86 -8.94
C GLU A 309 -46.02 0.86 -7.95
N MET A 310 -45.64 -0.34 -8.40
CA MET A 310 -45.23 -1.46 -7.54
C MET A 310 -43.73 -1.50 -7.13
N TYR A 311 -43.04 -0.35 -7.07
CA TYR A 311 -41.56 -0.32 -6.91
C TYR A 311 -41.00 0.69 -5.87
N ARG A 312 -41.74 1.03 -4.81
CA ARG A 312 -41.27 1.96 -3.74
C ARG A 312 -41.42 1.52 -2.28
N GLU A 313 -41.57 0.23 -1.99
CA GLU A 313 -41.76 -0.27 -0.60
C GLU A 313 -40.53 -0.93 0.06
N LEU A 314 -39.39 -1.08 -0.63
CA LEU A 314 -38.36 -2.07 -0.22
C LEU A 314 -37.16 -1.56 0.63
N GLN A 315 -37.02 -0.26 0.95
CA GLN A 315 -35.85 0.25 1.70
C GLN A 315 -36.11 1.37 2.74
N ARG A 316 -36.77 1.03 3.86
CA ARG A 316 -36.50 1.65 5.19
C ARG A 316 -36.41 0.64 6.34
N HIS A 317 -35.91 -0.55 6.04
CA HIS A 317 -35.63 -1.59 7.03
C HIS A 317 -34.32 -1.29 7.79
N ARG A 318 -34.26 -0.16 8.53
CA ARG A 318 -33.02 0.29 9.21
C ARG A 318 -33.15 1.13 10.49
N GLU A 319 -34.33 1.21 11.10
CA GLU A 319 -34.54 1.90 12.39
C GLU A 319 -35.15 0.97 13.46
N THR A 320 -34.92 -0.34 13.32
CA THR A 320 -34.78 -1.22 14.49
C THR A 320 -33.43 -0.97 15.16
N ILE A 321 -33.38 -1.16 16.49
CA ILE A 321 -32.23 -0.98 17.41
C ILE A 321 -32.10 0.46 17.96
N ILE A 322 -32.07 0.56 19.31
CA ILE A 322 -32.11 1.78 20.16
C ILE A 322 -33.52 2.42 20.26
N GLU A 323 -34.45 2.00 21.12
CA GLU A 323 -34.52 0.88 22.09
C GLU A 323 -33.28 0.60 22.96
N LYS A 324 -32.69 1.65 23.55
CA LYS A 324 -31.84 1.55 24.76
C LYS A 324 -32.02 2.74 25.73
N LEU A 325 -33.27 3.17 25.91
CA LEU A 325 -33.72 3.84 27.14
C LEU A 325 -34.82 3.05 27.86
N ALA A 326 -34.69 1.72 27.80
CA ALA A 326 -35.36 0.85 28.76
C ALA A 326 -34.76 1.07 30.16
N ALA A 327 -35.57 1.67 31.04
CA ALA A 327 -35.59 1.52 32.50
C ALA A 327 -34.28 1.78 33.30
N LEU A 328 -34.31 2.79 34.20
CA LEU A 328 -34.55 2.55 35.64
C LEU A 328 -34.36 3.81 36.52
N LYS A 329 -35.45 4.21 37.22
CA LYS A 329 -35.57 4.71 38.61
C LYS A 329 -36.89 5.50 38.74
N GLN A 330 -37.97 4.93 39.26
CA GLN A 330 -38.29 4.50 40.65
C GLN A 330 -38.72 5.65 41.59
N GLU A 331 -39.70 5.35 42.44
CA GLU A 331 -40.50 6.24 43.28
C GLU A 331 -40.09 6.18 44.79
N GLN A 332 -40.95 6.75 45.67
CA GLN A 332 -41.15 6.49 47.13
C GLN A 332 -40.78 7.61 48.15
N THR A 333 -41.24 7.47 49.41
CA THR A 333 -42.04 8.51 50.14
C THR A 333 -42.05 8.47 51.70
N ASN A 334 -42.15 9.64 52.35
CA ASN A 334 -42.81 10.01 53.67
C ASN A 334 -42.30 9.43 55.04
N ASN A 335 -42.96 9.79 56.19
CA ASN A 335 -42.31 10.15 57.50
C ASN A 335 -43.14 9.94 58.85
N GLU A 336 -42.52 10.07 60.05
CA GLU A 336 -43.03 10.33 61.48
C GLU A 336 -43.30 9.22 62.58
N ASP A 337 -43.21 9.54 63.92
CA ASP A 337 -43.19 8.62 65.13
C ASP A 337 -43.34 9.30 66.58
N GLU A 338 -43.67 8.62 67.75
CA GLU A 338 -43.43 9.02 69.22
C GLU A 338 -44.18 8.28 70.46
N ARG A 339 -43.58 8.18 71.71
CA ARG A 339 -44.12 8.25 73.18
C ARG A 339 -43.57 7.31 74.38
N ILE A 340 -44.05 7.41 75.68
CA ILE A 340 -43.31 7.20 77.03
C ILE A 340 -44.10 6.60 78.29
N ALA A 341 -43.47 5.96 79.37
CA ALA A 341 -44.05 5.58 80.75
C ALA A 341 -43.07 5.13 81.95
N LYS A 342 -43.46 5.09 83.29
CA LYS A 342 -42.82 4.50 84.59
C LYS A 342 -43.53 4.90 85.97
N ALA A 343 -43.28 4.54 87.29
CA ALA A 343 -42.63 3.50 88.19
C ALA A 343 -42.90 3.70 89.78
N VAL A 344 -42.56 2.79 90.78
CA VAL A 344 -42.88 2.86 92.29
C VAL A 344 -41.95 2.04 93.31
N ALA A 345 -41.98 2.20 94.69
CA ALA A 345 -41.20 1.44 95.78
C ALA A 345 -41.64 1.56 97.32
N GLU A 346 -41.10 0.75 98.31
CA GLU A 346 -41.28 0.74 99.85
C GLU A 346 -40.19 -0.14 100.63
N ARG A 347 -40.00 -0.52 101.97
CA ARG A 347 -40.55 -0.39 103.41
C ARG A 347 -39.56 -1.00 104.53
N GLU A 348 -39.60 -0.69 105.88
CA GLU A 348 -38.88 -1.43 107.03
C GLU A 348 -39.20 -0.99 108.55
N ALA A 349 -38.84 -1.76 109.64
CA ALA A 349 -38.19 -1.39 110.99
C ALA A 349 -38.50 -2.24 112.32
N ARG A 350 -37.52 -2.52 113.28
CA ARG A 350 -37.72 -3.00 114.74
C ARG A 350 -36.44 -3.17 115.70
N GLN A 351 -36.57 -3.30 117.08
CA GLN A 351 -35.47 -3.61 118.10
C GLN A 351 -35.88 -3.93 119.62
N ILE A 352 -34.99 -4.41 120.56
CA ILE A 352 -35.23 -4.72 122.04
C ILE A 352 -34.00 -4.63 123.08
N ARG A 353 -34.01 -5.24 124.32
CA ARG A 353 -33.21 -4.90 125.59
C ARG A 353 -32.94 -6.05 126.67
N GLU A 354 -31.83 -6.06 127.48
CA GLU A 354 -31.28 -7.25 128.26
C GLU A 354 -29.99 -7.02 129.19
N GLN A 355 -29.96 -7.07 130.56
CA GLN A 355 -28.81 -6.48 131.36
C GLN A 355 -27.99 -7.23 132.49
N GLN A 356 -28.42 -7.39 133.75
CA GLN A 356 -27.49 -7.37 134.94
C GLN A 356 -26.42 -8.48 135.15
N ARG A 357 -26.53 -9.70 134.61
CA ARG A 357 -25.57 -10.81 134.91
C ARG A 357 -24.15 -10.63 134.29
N LYS A 358 -23.85 -9.41 133.83
CA LYS A 358 -22.64 -9.02 133.07
C LYS A 358 -21.49 -8.57 133.99
N GLU A 359 -21.77 -8.14 135.23
CA GLU A 359 -20.84 -7.34 136.05
C GLU A 359 -19.79 -8.14 136.86
N ALA A 360 -20.13 -9.28 137.47
CA ALA A 360 -19.12 -10.06 138.22
C ALA A 360 -18.06 -10.72 137.32
N LYS A 361 -18.42 -11.01 136.05
CA LYS A 361 -17.46 -11.44 135.02
C LYS A 361 -16.48 -10.32 134.65
N HIS A 362 -16.80 -9.06 134.93
CA HIS A 362 -16.06 -7.89 134.46
C HIS A 362 -14.68 -7.76 135.11
N THR A 363 -14.52 -8.01 136.41
CA THR A 363 -13.32 -7.59 137.17
C THR A 363 -12.12 -8.52 137.01
N ALA A 364 -12.28 -9.84 137.09
CA ALA A 364 -11.20 -10.77 136.77
C ALA A 364 -10.80 -10.69 135.29
N MET A 365 -11.79 -10.44 134.41
CA MET A 365 -11.59 -10.16 132.99
C MET A 365 -10.82 -8.85 132.78
N LEU A 366 -11.04 -7.79 133.58
CA LEU A 366 -10.30 -6.53 133.48
C LEU A 366 -8.77 -6.70 133.66
N ASN A 367 -8.31 -7.59 134.54
CA ASN A 367 -6.88 -7.74 134.81
C ASN A 367 -6.15 -8.62 133.77
N SER A 368 -6.80 -9.64 133.19
CA SER A 368 -6.24 -10.29 132.00
C SER A 368 -6.32 -9.36 130.79
N ILE A 369 -7.37 -8.52 130.70
CA ILE A 369 -7.48 -7.44 129.73
C ILE A 369 -6.37 -6.40 129.88
N THR A 370 -5.86 -6.05 131.07
CA THR A 370 -4.74 -5.07 131.18
C THR A 370 -3.43 -5.64 130.65
N ALA A 371 -3.03 -6.84 131.06
CA ALA A 371 -1.82 -7.48 130.53
C ALA A 371 -1.93 -7.75 129.01
N HIS A 372 -3.11 -8.21 128.56
CA HIS A 372 -3.40 -8.37 127.14
C HIS A 372 -3.41 -7.02 126.40
N ARG A 373 -3.90 -5.93 127.00
CA ARG A 373 -3.85 -4.56 126.45
C ARG A 373 -2.42 -4.05 126.30
N GLU A 374 -1.53 -4.35 127.24
CA GLU A 374 -0.14 -3.90 127.16
C GLU A 374 0.61 -4.63 126.03
N ILE A 375 0.44 -5.96 125.92
CA ILE A 375 1.01 -6.75 124.81
C ILE A 375 0.35 -6.37 123.48
N THR A 376 -0.99 -6.28 123.42
CA THR A 376 -1.68 -5.86 122.17
C THR A 376 -1.38 -4.42 121.80
N LYS A 377 -1.08 -3.53 122.75
CA LYS A 377 -0.60 -2.17 122.47
C LYS A 377 0.80 -2.20 121.87
N GLN A 378 1.73 -2.98 122.40
CA GLN A 378 3.07 -3.14 121.81
C GLN A 378 3.01 -3.79 120.42
N GLU A 379 2.19 -4.82 120.24
CA GLU A 379 1.93 -5.38 118.90
C GLU A 379 1.27 -4.37 117.96
N GLN A 380 0.33 -3.55 118.42
CA GLN A 380 -0.29 -2.49 117.63
C GLN A 380 0.71 -1.38 117.29
N GLU A 381 1.65 -1.06 118.18
CA GLU A 381 2.71 -0.09 117.91
C GLU A 381 3.68 -0.62 116.85
N ILE A 382 4.12 -1.89 116.95
CA ILE A 382 4.94 -2.54 115.93
C ILE A 382 4.17 -2.69 114.60
N LYS A 383 2.90 -3.12 114.63
CA LYS A 383 2.07 -3.25 113.43
C LYS A 383 1.80 -1.89 112.78
N ALA A 384 1.60 -0.83 113.56
CA ALA A 384 1.46 0.53 113.05
C ALA A 384 2.78 1.09 112.50
N GLU A 385 3.94 0.69 113.03
CA GLU A 385 5.24 1.05 112.46
C GLU A 385 5.53 0.29 111.16
N GLU A 386 5.21 -1.01 111.10
CA GLU A 386 5.21 -1.77 109.86
C GLU A 386 4.22 -1.22 108.83
N GLU A 387 3.01 -0.81 109.23
CA GLU A 387 2.01 -0.20 108.36
C GLU A 387 2.50 1.15 107.84
N ARG A 388 3.07 2.03 108.68
CA ARG A 388 3.72 3.28 108.23
C ARG A 388 4.87 3.02 107.26
N GLN A 389 5.68 1.98 107.49
CA GLN A 389 6.76 1.61 106.56
C GLN A 389 6.18 1.13 105.21
N LYS A 390 5.17 0.25 105.23
CA LYS A 390 4.46 -0.20 104.03
C LYS A 390 3.74 0.94 103.31
N GLU A 391 3.19 1.92 104.04
CA GLU A 391 2.61 3.15 103.47
C GLU A 391 3.69 4.03 102.80
N LEU A 392 4.84 4.21 103.44
CA LEU A 392 5.99 4.94 102.87
C LEU A 392 6.56 4.24 101.62
N GLU A 393 6.70 2.92 101.65
CA GLU A 393 7.11 2.11 100.50
C GLU A 393 6.09 2.19 99.37
N MET A 394 4.79 2.02 99.66
CA MET A 394 3.72 2.17 98.67
C MET A 394 3.60 3.59 98.11
N LEU A 395 3.93 4.62 98.90
CA LEU A 395 3.95 6.02 98.47
C LEU A 395 5.17 6.31 97.58
N ASN A 396 6.34 5.74 97.89
CA ASN A 396 7.52 5.82 97.04
C ASN A 396 7.35 5.03 95.75
N ALA A 397 6.81 3.80 95.80
CA ALA A 397 6.48 3.00 94.62
C ALA A 397 5.45 3.70 93.70
N LYS A 398 4.47 4.42 94.26
CA LYS A 398 3.58 5.31 93.49
C LYS A 398 4.35 6.44 92.81
N ARG A 399 5.20 7.16 93.55
CA ARG A 399 6.05 8.24 92.97
C ARG A 399 6.96 7.75 91.85
N GLU A 400 7.55 6.56 92.00
CA GLU A 400 8.38 5.94 90.97
C GLU A 400 7.55 5.47 89.76
N ALA A 401 6.37 4.88 89.98
CA ALA A 401 5.44 4.52 88.91
C ALA A 401 4.94 5.75 88.14
N ASP A 402 4.59 6.84 88.84
CA ASP A 402 4.18 8.12 88.25
C ASP A 402 5.33 8.74 87.45
N ARG A 403 6.56 8.72 87.98
CA ARG A 403 7.76 9.17 87.26
C ARG A 403 8.00 8.36 85.98
N ILE A 404 8.01 7.03 86.07
CA ILE A 404 8.19 6.13 84.93
C ILE A 404 7.05 6.31 83.91
N PHE A 405 5.83 6.57 84.36
CA PHE A 405 4.71 6.90 83.48
C PHE A 405 4.96 8.21 82.73
N MET A 406 5.38 9.27 83.42
CA MET A 406 5.69 10.57 82.80
C MET A 406 6.85 10.47 81.79
N GLU A 407 7.98 9.86 82.18
CA GLU A 407 9.11 9.59 81.27
C GLU A 407 8.67 8.79 80.03
N LYS A 408 7.76 7.82 80.20
CA LYS A 408 7.17 7.02 79.10
C LYS A 408 6.18 7.80 78.23
N GLN A 409 5.47 8.80 78.76
CA GLN A 409 4.63 9.69 77.94
C GLN A 409 5.49 10.72 77.18
N GLU A 410 6.53 11.26 77.79
CA GLU A 410 7.49 12.14 77.11
C GLU A 410 8.21 11.39 75.98
N PHE A 411 8.70 10.17 76.22
CA PHE A 411 9.32 9.34 75.19
C PHE A 411 8.36 9.04 74.03
N LYS A 412 7.09 8.73 74.30
CA LYS A 412 6.05 8.59 73.25
C LYS A 412 5.85 9.89 72.47
N ALA A 413 5.79 11.03 73.15
CA ALA A 413 5.59 12.33 72.51
C ALA A 413 6.82 12.76 71.67
N GLN A 414 8.03 12.44 72.11
CA GLN A 414 9.26 12.63 71.35
C GLN A 414 9.25 11.74 70.10
N LYS A 415 9.03 10.43 70.26
CA LYS A 415 8.95 9.47 69.15
C LYS A 415 7.88 9.87 68.13
N GLY A 416 6.68 10.26 68.56
CA GLY A 416 5.62 10.72 67.64
C GLY A 416 5.98 12.00 66.87
N ARG A 417 6.78 12.91 67.45
CA ARG A 417 7.33 14.08 66.76
C ARG A 417 8.42 13.69 65.75
N GLU A 418 9.23 12.67 66.06
CA GLU A 418 10.27 12.16 65.17
C GLU A 418 9.67 11.40 63.98
N GLU A 419 8.69 10.54 64.22
CA GLU A 419 7.91 9.85 63.17
C GLU A 419 7.19 10.87 62.27
N GLY A 420 6.59 11.92 62.86
CA GLY A 420 5.97 13.02 62.11
C GLY A 420 6.97 13.80 61.23
N LYS A 421 8.19 14.09 61.73
CA LYS A 421 9.26 14.71 60.94
C LYS A 421 9.75 13.80 59.82
N ALA A 422 10.01 12.53 60.10
CA ALA A 422 10.46 11.56 59.10
C ALA A 422 9.44 11.41 57.96
N LEU A 423 8.13 11.38 58.30
CA LEU A 423 7.04 11.37 57.33
C LEU A 423 7.01 12.67 56.50
N GLN A 424 7.18 13.84 57.13
CA GLN A 424 7.29 15.12 56.43
C GLN A 424 8.48 15.14 55.46
N ASP A 425 9.65 14.64 55.87
CA ASP A 425 10.85 14.55 55.02
C ASP A 425 10.63 13.59 53.84
N THR A 426 9.90 12.48 54.03
CA THR A 426 9.48 11.62 52.91
C THR A 426 8.57 12.35 51.93
N TYR A 427 7.54 13.07 52.40
CA TYR A 427 6.67 13.85 51.50
C TYR A 427 7.42 14.97 50.76
N ILE A 428 8.40 15.62 51.41
CA ILE A 428 9.27 16.62 50.75
C ILE A 428 10.13 15.96 49.66
N ARG A 429 10.68 14.77 49.91
CA ARG A 429 11.44 13.98 48.92
C ARG A 429 10.57 13.58 47.74
N ASP A 430 9.38 13.05 47.98
CA ASP A 430 8.45 12.61 46.94
C ASP A 430 7.95 13.79 46.09
N MET A 431 7.68 14.94 46.72
CA MET A 431 7.37 16.18 46.00
C MET A 431 8.54 16.68 45.15
N ALA A 432 9.78 16.58 45.64
CA ALA A 432 10.98 16.95 44.88
C ALA A 432 11.20 16.00 43.69
N GLU A 433 11.06 14.68 43.88
CA GLU A 433 11.17 13.70 42.79
C GLU A 433 10.07 13.91 41.74
N LYS A 434 8.81 14.09 42.16
CA LYS A 434 7.68 14.36 41.25
C LYS A 434 7.90 15.65 40.44
N ARG A 435 8.44 16.71 41.05
CA ARG A 435 8.85 17.94 40.35
C ARG A 435 10.00 17.69 39.37
N ALA A 436 11.02 16.93 39.76
CA ALA A 436 12.14 16.57 38.89
C ALA A 436 11.70 15.72 37.69
N ARG A 437 10.83 14.72 37.91
CA ARG A 437 10.24 13.89 36.86
C ARG A 437 9.41 14.72 35.89
N ASN A 438 8.52 15.59 36.37
CA ASN A 438 7.74 16.49 35.52
C ASN A 438 8.62 17.49 34.75
N HIS A 439 9.79 17.87 35.27
CA HIS A 439 10.74 18.67 34.50
C HIS A 439 11.45 17.86 33.41
N ARG A 440 11.80 16.59 33.69
CA ARG A 440 12.38 15.67 32.70
C ARG A 440 11.41 15.41 31.55
N THR A 441 10.16 15.05 31.82
CA THR A 441 9.17 14.82 30.74
C THR A 441 8.95 16.07 29.89
N ARG A 442 8.81 17.26 30.51
CA ARG A 442 8.72 18.53 29.75
C ARG A 442 9.95 18.81 28.87
N LYS A 443 11.15 18.45 29.32
CA LYS A 443 12.38 18.54 28.51
C LYS A 443 12.39 17.49 27.39
N GLU A 444 11.90 16.28 27.64
CA GLU A 444 11.77 15.21 26.65
C GLU A 444 10.71 15.56 25.58
N GLU A 445 9.56 16.12 25.98
CA GLU A 445 8.51 16.67 25.12
C GLU A 445 9.05 17.81 24.23
N GLN A 446 9.79 18.76 24.80
CA GLN A 446 10.45 19.84 24.06
C GLN A 446 11.49 19.30 23.06
N ASN A 447 12.35 18.38 23.49
CA ASN A 447 13.35 17.74 22.65
C ASN A 447 12.72 16.92 21.52
N PHE A 448 11.59 16.23 21.79
CA PHE A 448 10.82 15.50 20.79
C PHE A 448 10.19 16.46 19.78
N ALA A 449 9.57 17.56 20.23
CA ALA A 449 9.01 18.58 19.36
C ALA A 449 10.07 19.26 18.46
N VAL A 450 11.29 19.48 18.96
CA VAL A 450 12.42 19.98 18.17
C VAL A 450 12.88 18.94 17.14
N LYS A 451 13.06 17.68 17.54
CA LYS A 451 13.43 16.58 16.62
C LYS A 451 12.38 16.35 15.52
N ASN A 452 11.10 16.38 15.86
CA ASN A 452 10.01 16.22 14.91
C ASN A 452 9.98 17.38 13.89
N LYS A 453 10.19 18.62 14.35
CA LYS A 453 10.33 19.79 13.45
C LYS A 453 11.53 19.65 12.49
N ALA A 454 12.67 19.16 12.98
CA ALA A 454 13.84 18.90 12.13
C ALA A 454 13.55 17.82 11.07
N LEU A 455 12.92 16.72 11.47
CA LEU A 455 12.52 15.62 10.58
C LEU A 455 11.57 16.10 9.47
N VAL A 456 10.53 16.88 9.79
CA VAL A 456 9.61 17.44 8.79
C VAL A 456 10.32 18.39 7.80
N ILE A 457 11.34 19.12 8.25
CA ILE A 457 12.18 19.96 7.37
C ILE A 457 13.06 19.09 6.46
N GLU A 458 13.64 18.00 6.96
CA GLU A 458 14.41 17.04 6.16
C GLU A 458 13.53 16.32 5.12
N GLU A 459 12.28 15.96 5.48
CA GLU A 459 11.30 15.37 4.57
C GLU A 459 10.88 16.35 3.45
N GLU A 460 10.59 17.62 3.76
CA GLU A 460 10.29 18.61 2.70
C GLU A 460 11.53 18.92 1.84
N LEU A 461 12.75 18.88 2.40
CA LEU A 461 13.97 19.01 1.61
C LEU A 461 14.18 17.82 0.65
N GLN A 462 13.85 16.59 1.08
CA GLN A 462 13.82 15.41 0.20
C GLN A 462 12.73 15.54 -0.87
N PHE A 463 11.52 15.95 -0.49
CA PHE A 463 10.42 16.21 -1.41
C PHE A 463 10.76 17.27 -2.45
N GLN A 464 11.37 18.40 -2.06
CA GLN A 464 11.73 19.47 -2.99
C GLN A 464 12.87 19.06 -3.95
N ARG A 465 13.78 18.16 -3.55
CA ARG A 465 14.77 17.56 -4.47
C ARG A 465 14.09 16.65 -5.49
N TYR A 466 13.20 15.76 -5.03
CA TYR A 466 12.41 14.87 -5.89
C TYR A 466 11.51 15.66 -6.87
N ALA A 467 10.80 16.66 -6.36
CA ALA A 467 9.89 17.48 -7.15
C ALA A 467 10.63 18.26 -8.26
N LYS A 468 11.81 18.82 -7.98
CA LYS A 468 12.67 19.44 -9.00
C LYS A 468 13.05 18.45 -10.10
N HIS A 469 13.52 17.27 -9.74
CA HIS A 469 13.90 16.24 -10.72
C HIS A 469 12.71 15.80 -11.61
N VAL A 470 11.51 15.67 -11.02
CA VAL A 470 10.28 15.37 -11.79
C VAL A 470 9.85 16.54 -12.67
N ILE A 471 10.01 17.79 -12.22
CA ILE A 471 9.75 18.99 -13.05
C ILE A 471 10.72 19.05 -14.23
N GLU A 472 12.03 18.88 -14.01
CA GLU A 472 13.04 18.86 -15.06
C GLU A 472 12.82 17.75 -16.09
N THR A 473 12.41 16.55 -15.65
CA THR A 473 12.13 15.42 -16.56
C THR A 473 10.78 15.57 -17.28
N ALA A 474 9.80 16.26 -16.68
CA ALA A 474 8.58 16.67 -17.36
C ALA A 474 8.87 17.75 -18.43
N GLU A 475 9.71 18.74 -18.12
CA GLU A 475 10.14 19.80 -19.02
C GLU A 475 10.94 19.26 -20.22
N LYS A 476 11.95 18.40 -19.96
CA LYS A 476 12.70 17.69 -21.01
C LYS A 476 11.81 16.81 -21.90
N ALA A 477 10.69 16.33 -21.38
CA ALA A 477 9.69 15.58 -22.13
C ALA A 477 8.63 16.46 -22.83
N GLY A 478 8.74 17.80 -22.77
CA GLY A 478 7.77 18.72 -23.35
C GLY A 478 6.37 18.59 -22.74
N ARG A 479 6.25 18.30 -21.44
CA ARG A 479 4.98 18.31 -20.70
C ARG A 479 4.76 19.69 -20.07
N ASN A 480 3.51 20.11 -19.89
CA ASN A 480 3.18 21.34 -19.19
C ASN A 480 3.55 21.24 -17.69
N THR A 481 4.56 22.01 -17.26
CA THR A 481 5.11 21.96 -15.88
C THR A 481 4.35 22.83 -14.87
N PHE A 482 3.31 23.59 -15.29
CA PHE A 482 2.56 24.47 -14.40
C PHE A 482 1.86 23.73 -13.23
N PRO A 483 1.17 22.59 -13.43
CA PRO A 483 0.55 21.85 -12.32
C PRO A 483 1.59 21.39 -11.28
N LEU A 484 2.72 20.84 -11.74
CA LEU A 484 3.82 20.39 -10.89
C LEU A 484 4.44 21.55 -10.10
N SER A 485 4.65 22.68 -10.78
CA SER A 485 5.19 23.92 -10.19
C SER A 485 4.25 24.55 -9.16
N LYS A 486 2.94 24.33 -9.29
CA LYS A 486 1.93 24.72 -8.30
C LYS A 486 2.01 23.81 -7.07
N ALA A 487 1.87 22.49 -7.26
CA ALA A 487 1.91 21.51 -6.17
C ALA A 487 3.22 21.58 -5.36
N SER A 488 4.37 21.70 -6.03
CA SER A 488 5.67 21.88 -5.39
C SER A 488 5.69 23.09 -4.43
N LYS A 489 4.94 24.17 -4.70
CA LYS A 489 4.90 25.39 -3.87
C LYS A 489 3.86 25.36 -2.74
N GLU A 490 2.99 24.35 -2.66
CA GLU A 490 1.84 24.37 -1.74
C GLU A 490 2.14 23.98 -0.28
N GLY A 491 3.35 23.49 0.02
CA GLY A 491 3.90 23.24 1.36
C GLY A 491 3.30 22.05 2.14
N ILE A 492 3.96 21.65 3.21
CA ILE A 492 3.45 20.63 4.15
C ILE A 492 2.34 21.23 5.02
N GLY A 493 1.24 20.49 5.20
CA GLY A 493 0.15 20.81 6.13
C GLY A 493 -1.15 21.29 5.48
N GLY A 494 -1.17 21.50 4.16
CA GLY A 494 -2.38 21.82 3.37
C GLY A 494 -3.06 23.17 3.69
N GLY A 495 -2.63 23.87 4.74
CA GLY A 495 -3.29 25.04 5.29
C GLY A 495 -3.31 26.24 4.33
N LEU A 496 -4.24 27.16 4.53
CA LEU A 496 -4.40 28.30 3.62
C LEU A 496 -3.31 29.37 3.71
N GLY A 497 -2.56 29.46 4.81
CA GLY A 497 -1.59 30.53 5.12
C GLY A 497 -0.34 30.63 4.22
N PRO A 498 0.54 31.62 4.48
CA PRO A 498 1.87 31.73 3.86
C PRO A 498 2.78 30.55 4.23
N VAL A 499 3.75 30.25 3.36
CA VAL A 499 4.71 29.14 3.53
C VAL A 499 5.97 29.65 4.24
N PHE A 500 6.37 28.99 5.34
CA PHE A 500 7.59 29.27 6.08
C PHE A 500 8.46 28.01 6.13
N GLY A 501 9.65 28.05 5.52
CA GLY A 501 10.57 26.90 5.51
C GLY A 501 10.01 25.64 4.85
N GLY A 502 8.99 25.77 3.99
CA GLY A 502 8.28 24.65 3.37
C GLY A 502 7.06 24.12 4.14
N LEU A 503 6.91 24.48 5.42
CA LEU A 503 5.67 24.26 6.17
C LEU A 503 4.66 25.36 5.84
N ARG A 504 3.38 24.99 5.71
CA ARG A 504 2.28 25.93 5.43
C ARG A 504 1.23 25.86 6.54
N PRO A 505 1.39 26.66 7.62
CA PRO A 505 0.51 26.59 8.78
C PRO A 505 -0.97 26.81 8.47
N SER A 506 -1.79 25.99 9.13
CA SER A 506 -3.23 26.15 9.26
C SER A 506 -3.53 27.19 10.34
N TYR A 507 -3.79 28.43 9.94
CA TYR A 507 -4.40 29.43 10.83
C TYR A 507 -5.87 29.07 11.02
N LEU A 508 -6.29 28.82 12.25
CA LEU A 508 -7.69 28.57 12.62
C LEU A 508 -8.31 29.85 13.18
N VAL A 509 -9.64 29.93 13.18
CA VAL A 509 -10.40 30.94 13.94
C VAL A 509 -10.17 30.68 15.45
N HIS A 510 -10.31 31.70 16.30
CA HIS A 510 -10.17 31.53 17.76
C HIS A 510 -11.41 30.93 18.45
N ASP A 511 -12.54 30.90 17.72
CA ASP A 511 -13.84 30.40 18.19
C ASP A 511 -13.89 28.86 18.14
N GLU A 512 -14.83 28.25 18.88
CA GLU A 512 -15.04 26.79 19.01
C GLU A 512 -15.33 26.02 17.69
N SER A 513 -15.32 26.70 16.55
CA SER A 513 -15.62 26.11 15.23
C SER A 513 -14.44 25.38 14.59
N ASP A 514 -13.20 25.60 15.06
CA ASP A 514 -11.93 25.06 14.48
C ASP A 514 -11.77 25.27 12.95
N VAL A 515 -12.54 26.19 12.36
CA VAL A 515 -12.52 26.47 10.92
C VAL A 515 -11.21 27.15 10.53
N GLN A 516 -10.66 26.77 9.38
CA GLN A 516 -9.49 27.41 8.82
C GLN A 516 -9.79 28.82 8.28
N MET A 517 -8.99 29.80 8.69
CA MET A 517 -9.06 31.19 8.23
C MET A 517 -9.00 31.25 6.68
N PRO A 518 -9.95 31.94 6.02
CA PRO A 518 -9.97 32.04 4.55
C PRO A 518 -8.70 32.66 3.95
N LYS A 519 -8.26 32.11 2.80
CA LYS A 519 -7.06 32.58 2.07
C LYS A 519 -7.21 33.97 1.44
N TYR A 520 -8.44 34.42 1.21
CA TYR A 520 -8.72 35.38 0.16
C TYR A 520 -8.83 36.83 0.63
N VAL A 521 -7.77 37.59 0.31
CA VAL A 521 -7.99 38.88 -0.35
C VAL A 521 -8.66 38.57 -1.70
N SER A 522 -9.96 38.83 -1.81
CA SER A 522 -10.72 38.86 -3.06
C SER A 522 -11.11 40.32 -3.35
N ASN A 523 -11.56 40.63 -4.56
CA ASN A 523 -12.06 41.97 -4.85
C ASN A 523 -13.27 42.35 -3.96
N THR A 524 -13.99 41.37 -3.41
CA THR A 524 -15.07 41.58 -2.44
C THR A 524 -14.53 41.95 -1.05
N THR A 525 -13.41 41.37 -0.62
CA THR A 525 -12.75 41.73 0.65
C THR A 525 -11.73 42.87 0.51
N GLN A 526 -11.42 43.36 -0.70
CA GLN A 526 -10.63 44.58 -0.90
C GLN A 526 -11.28 45.79 -0.22
N ASN A 527 -12.60 46.02 -0.38
CA ASN A 527 -13.30 47.10 0.32
C ASN A 527 -13.16 47.01 1.85
N ILE A 528 -13.24 45.80 2.40
CA ILE A 528 -13.06 45.54 3.85
C ILE A 528 -11.60 45.74 4.25
N LYS A 529 -10.64 45.41 3.38
CA LYS A 529 -9.21 45.62 3.59
C LYS A 529 -8.88 47.10 3.58
N GLU A 530 -9.38 47.88 2.63
CA GLU A 530 -9.22 49.35 2.54
C GLU A 530 -9.84 50.08 3.75
N LEU A 531 -10.99 49.62 4.25
CA LEU A 531 -11.61 50.11 5.50
C LEU A 531 -10.79 49.83 6.78
N ASN A 532 -9.71 49.03 6.69
CA ASN A 532 -8.87 48.66 7.83
C ASN A 532 -7.37 48.95 7.62
N GLU A 533 -6.88 49.02 6.39
CA GLU A 533 -5.55 49.52 6.01
C GLU A 533 -5.52 51.05 6.05
N THR A 534 -5.52 51.62 7.25
CA THR A 534 -5.24 53.05 7.41
C THR A 534 -3.81 53.33 6.94
N THR A 535 -3.68 54.02 5.80
CA THR A 535 -2.39 54.48 5.26
C THR A 535 -1.61 55.39 6.24
N ASN A 536 -2.30 55.96 7.22
CA ASN A 536 -1.71 56.75 8.30
C ASN A 536 -1.57 55.92 9.60
N ILE A 537 -0.32 55.61 9.97
CA ILE A 537 0.06 54.79 11.14
C ILE A 537 -0.53 55.32 12.46
N HIS A 538 -0.74 56.63 12.61
CA HIS A 538 -1.32 57.21 13.83
C HIS A 538 -2.80 56.84 14.01
N GLN A 539 -3.55 56.60 12.93
CA GLN A 539 -4.93 56.15 13.01
C GLN A 539 -5.02 54.66 13.39
N ALA A 540 -4.14 53.81 12.85
CA ALA A 540 -3.99 52.41 13.28
C ALA A 540 -3.70 52.31 14.78
N LYS A 541 -2.69 53.05 15.26
CA LYS A 541 -2.33 53.11 16.69
C LYS A 541 -3.54 53.48 17.56
N LYS A 542 -4.21 54.59 17.23
CA LYS A 542 -5.35 55.10 18.01
C LYS A 542 -6.54 54.13 18.02
N ARG A 543 -6.80 53.42 16.91
CA ARG A 543 -7.84 52.39 16.80
C ARG A 543 -7.49 51.09 17.55
N LEU A 544 -6.20 50.79 17.71
CA LEU A 544 -5.69 49.68 18.53
C LEU A 544 -5.51 50.05 20.03
N GLY A 545 -6.01 51.21 20.46
CA GLY A 545 -5.93 51.66 21.86
C GLY A 545 -4.58 52.26 22.27
N PHE A 546 -3.62 52.39 21.36
CA PHE A 546 -2.36 53.11 21.62
C PHE A 546 -2.60 54.62 21.55
N THR A 547 -2.90 55.23 22.70
CA THR A 547 -3.13 56.67 22.86
C THR A 547 -1.85 57.43 23.21
N TRP A 548 -0.81 57.25 22.37
CA TRP A 548 0.47 57.97 22.42
C TRP A 548 0.99 58.25 20.99
#